data_AF-A0A0F9L813-F1
#
_entry.id   AF-A0A0F9L813-F1
#
_cell.length_a   1.000
_cell.length_b   1.000
_cell.length_c   1.000
_cell.angle_alpha   90.00
_cell.angle_beta   90.00
_cell.angle_gamma   90.00
#
_symmetry.space_group_name_H-M   'P 1'
#
loop_
_entity.id
_entity.type
_entity.pdbx_description
1 polymer ?
#
loop_
_entity_poly.entity_id
_entity_poly.type
_entity_poly.pdbx_seq_one_letter_code
_entity_poly.pdbx_strand_id
1 'polypeptide(L)'
;MTESENIERVVRALEKVPPKSLLIIEMVNRFMKDGQLDNDALAEAQPEVNVAVAEAKMYGAHTLRAVSTLEQLEAIPDVGSRSNSPTE
;
A
#
# COMPACT_ATOMS: atom_id res chain seq x y z
N MET A 1 -9.72 12.88 -23.32
CA MET A 1 -8.77 12.31 -22.36
C MET A 1 -8.90 10.80 -22.45
N THR A 2 -7.84 10.11 -22.83
CA THR A 2 -7.86 8.66 -23.06
C THR A 2 -7.62 7.90 -21.75
N GLU A 3 -7.91 6.59 -21.76
CA GLU A 3 -7.57 5.70 -20.65
C GLU A 3 -6.06 5.72 -20.34
N SER A 4 -5.22 5.63 -21.37
CA SER A 4 -3.75 5.70 -21.25
C SER A 4 -3.28 7.01 -20.59
N GLU A 5 -3.89 8.16 -20.93
CA GLU A 5 -3.58 9.45 -20.30
C GLU A 5 -3.99 9.47 -18.81
N ASN A 6 -5.06 8.77 -18.43
CA ASN A 6 -5.48 8.64 -17.03
C ASN A 6 -4.52 7.75 -16.24
N ILE A 7 -4.17 6.58 -16.78
CA ILE A 7 -3.22 5.64 -16.16
C ILE A 7 -1.87 6.33 -15.93
N GLU A 8 -1.33 7.03 -16.92
CA GLU A 8 -0.04 7.72 -16.78
C GLU A 8 -0.09 8.83 -15.71
N ARG A 9 -1.20 9.55 -15.59
CA ARG A 9 -1.39 10.56 -14.53
C ARG A 9 -1.49 9.93 -13.14
N VAL A 10 -2.10 8.75 -13.01
CA VAL A 10 -2.15 7.99 -11.75
C VAL A 10 -0.75 7.51 -11.37
N VAL A 11 0.00 6.89 -12.29
CA VAL A 11 1.39 6.43 -12.04
C VAL A 11 2.29 7.59 -11.61
N ARG A 12 2.31 8.70 -12.37
CA ARG A 12 3.09 9.92 -12.03
C ARG A 12 2.65 10.62 -10.74
N ALA A 13 1.48 10.29 -10.19
CA ALA A 13 1.05 10.75 -8.88
C ALA A 13 1.53 9.80 -7.78
N LEU A 14 1.47 8.49 -8.00
CA LEU A 14 1.97 7.46 -7.09
C LEU A 14 3.50 7.52 -6.91
N GLU A 15 4.26 7.81 -7.97
CA GLU A 15 5.72 8.02 -7.92
C GLU A 15 6.16 9.13 -6.95
N LYS A 16 5.25 10.06 -6.62
CA LYS A 16 5.51 11.18 -5.70
C LYS A 16 5.13 10.88 -4.25
N VAL A 17 4.53 9.71 -3.99
CA VAL A 17 4.19 9.29 -2.63
C VAL A 17 5.48 8.84 -1.95
N PRO A 18 5.93 9.51 -0.87
CA PRO A 18 7.15 9.10 -0.18
C PRO A 18 6.98 7.70 0.44
N PRO A 19 8.05 6.88 0.49
CA PRO A 19 7.97 5.57 1.10
C PRO A 19 7.58 5.67 2.57
N LYS A 20 6.58 4.87 2.97
CA LYS A 20 6.10 4.82 4.35
C LYS A 20 7.06 3.99 5.20
N SER A 21 7.85 4.65 6.06
CA SER A 21 8.50 3.97 7.18
C SER A 21 7.44 3.51 8.18
N LEU A 22 7.50 2.25 8.58
CA LEU A 22 6.68 1.67 9.65
C LEU A 22 7.52 1.59 10.92
N LEU A 23 6.96 1.96 12.06
CA LEU A 23 7.66 1.99 13.35
C LEU A 23 8.29 0.63 13.69
N ILE A 24 7.69 -0.48 13.26
CA ILE A 24 8.24 -1.83 13.47
C ILE A 24 9.64 -2.03 12.84
N ILE A 25 9.92 -1.37 11.71
CA ILE A 25 11.23 -1.42 11.03
C ILE A 25 12.26 -0.62 11.85
N GLU A 26 11.85 0.54 12.36
CA GLU A 26 12.68 1.40 13.21
C GLU A 26 12.99 0.71 14.55
N MET A 27 12.02 0.01 15.14
CA MET A 27 12.23 -0.80 16.34
C MET A 27 13.18 -1.98 16.09
N VAL A 28 13.01 -2.73 14.98
CA VAL A 28 13.95 -3.81 14.62
C VAL A 28 15.38 -3.26 14.50
N ASN A 29 15.57 -2.14 13.81
CA ASN A 29 16.89 -1.51 13.69
C ASN A 29 17.45 -1.00 15.04
N ARG A 30 16.59 -0.53 15.95
CA ARG A 30 16.97 -0.01 17.28
C ARG A 30 17.37 -1.11 18.27
N PHE A 31 16.69 -2.25 18.21
CA PHE A 31 16.88 -3.38 19.14
C PHE A 31 17.70 -4.54 18.55
N MET A 32 18.23 -4.40 17.33
CA MET A 32 19.21 -5.33 16.76
C MET A 32 20.57 -5.15 17.45
N LYS A 33 21.09 -6.21 18.08
CA LYS A 33 22.44 -6.29 18.64
C LYS A 33 23.13 -7.54 18.09
N ASP A 34 24.31 -7.38 17.51
CA ASP A 34 25.13 -8.47 16.96
C ASP A 34 24.39 -9.42 15.99
N GLY A 35 23.42 -8.88 15.25
CA GLY A 35 22.58 -9.63 14.30
C GLY A 35 21.41 -10.40 14.90
N GLN A 36 21.13 -10.20 16.20
CA GLN A 36 19.97 -10.76 16.90
C GLN A 36 19.11 -9.65 17.52
N LEU A 37 17.82 -9.94 17.76
CA LEU A 37 16.96 -9.01 18.49
C LEU A 37 17.17 -9.14 20.01
N ASP A 38 17.39 -8.00 20.66
CA ASP A 38 17.40 -7.90 22.11
C ASP A 38 15.96 -8.02 22.66
N ASN A 39 15.56 -9.26 22.97
CA ASN A 39 14.22 -9.58 23.43
C ASN A 39 13.91 -8.98 24.81
N ASP A 40 14.92 -8.80 25.67
CA ASP A 40 14.75 -8.21 27.00
C ASP A 40 14.46 -6.71 26.86
N ALA A 41 15.23 -6.00 26.03
CA ALA A 41 14.95 -4.59 25.73
C ALA A 41 13.63 -4.37 24.98
N LEU A 42 13.20 -5.33 24.14
CA LEU A 42 11.87 -5.31 23.52
C LEU A 42 10.74 -5.54 24.52
N ALA A 43 10.93 -6.36 25.54
CA ALA A 43 9.96 -6.58 26.60
C ALA A 43 9.77 -5.32 27.48
N GLU A 44 10.85 -4.61 27.80
CA GLU A 44 10.76 -3.29 28.45
C GLU A 44 10.08 -2.25 27.55
N ALA A 45 10.25 -2.34 26.23
CA ALA A 45 9.59 -1.48 25.24
C ALA A 45 8.20 -1.95 24.79
N GLN A 46 7.57 -2.92 25.47
CA GLN A 46 6.32 -3.56 25.03
C GLN A 46 5.16 -2.59 24.63
N PRO A 47 4.95 -1.43 25.29
CA PRO A 47 3.94 -0.46 24.84
C PRO A 47 4.22 0.09 23.44
N GLU A 48 5.49 0.36 23.12
CA GLU A 48 5.93 0.85 21.81
C GLU A 48 5.80 -0.26 20.75
N VAL A 49 6.15 -1.51 21.11
CA VAL A 49 5.96 -2.69 20.26
C VAL A 49 4.47 -2.85 19.89
N ASN A 50 3.56 -2.66 20.84
CA ASN A 50 2.12 -2.74 20.60
C ASN A 50 1.64 -1.67 19.60
N VAL A 51 2.15 -0.43 19.69
CA VAL A 51 1.86 0.65 18.74
C VAL A 51 2.40 0.31 17.35
N ALA A 52 3.64 -0.18 17.26
CA ALA A 52 4.26 -0.57 15.99
C ALA A 52 3.50 -1.71 15.29
N VAL A 53 3.04 -2.71 16.06
CA VAL A 53 2.19 -3.81 15.56
C VAL A 53 0.81 -3.30 15.12
N ALA A 54 0.22 -2.35 15.83
CA ALA A 54 -1.07 -1.75 15.46
C ALA A 54 -0.95 -0.93 14.15
N GLU A 55 0.10 -0.12 14.00
CA GLU A 55 0.38 0.61 12.76
C GLU A 55 0.57 -0.35 11.58
N ALA A 56 1.41 -1.37 11.72
CA ALA A 56 1.70 -2.33 10.65
C ALA A 56 0.43 -3.08 10.20
N LYS A 57 -0.43 -3.50 11.15
CA LYS A 57 -1.73 -4.14 10.84
C LYS A 57 -2.67 -3.20 10.11
N MET A 58 -2.80 -1.95 10.57
CA MET A 58 -3.65 -0.95 9.94
C MET A 58 -3.19 -0.64 8.51
N TYR A 59 -1.88 -0.41 8.34
CA TYR A 59 -1.28 -0.16 7.03
C TYR A 59 -1.52 -1.33 6.07
N GLY A 60 -1.22 -2.56 6.49
CA GLY A 60 -1.45 -3.76 5.68
C GLY A 60 -2.91 -3.93 5.27
N ALA A 61 -3.86 -3.73 6.19
CA ALA A 61 -5.29 -3.82 5.89
C ALA A 61 -5.76 -2.78 4.85
N HIS A 62 -5.28 -1.54 4.95
CA HIS A 62 -5.59 -0.51 3.95
C HIS A 62 -4.93 -0.77 2.60
N THR A 63 -3.67 -1.23 2.58
CA THR A 63 -2.97 -1.59 1.34
C THR A 63 -3.67 -2.73 0.61
N LEU A 64 -4.04 -3.81 1.31
CA LEU A 64 -4.79 -4.93 0.72
C LEU A 64 -6.13 -4.46 0.13
N ARG A 65 -6.88 -3.62 0.87
CA ARG A 65 -8.15 -3.06 0.38
C ARG A 65 -7.94 -2.19 -0.87
N ALA A 66 -6.87 -1.40 -0.92
CA ALA A 66 -6.55 -0.56 -2.08
C ALA A 66 -6.22 -1.41 -3.31
N VAL A 67 -5.37 -2.43 -3.15
CA VAL A 67 -5.05 -3.40 -4.21
C VAL A 67 -6.30 -4.07 -4.74
N SER A 68 -7.13 -4.67 -3.88
CA SER A 68 -8.38 -5.32 -4.32
C SER A 68 -9.40 -4.36 -4.94
N THR A 69 -9.34 -3.06 -4.63
CA THR A 69 -10.16 -2.06 -5.31
C THR A 69 -9.65 -1.81 -6.73
N LEU A 70 -8.33 -1.78 -6.94
CA LEU A 70 -7.72 -1.61 -8.26
C LEU A 70 -7.94 -2.86 -9.14
N GLU A 71 -7.73 -4.06 -8.59
CA GLU A 71 -8.04 -5.34 -9.26
C GLU A 71 -9.51 -5.40 -9.73
N GLN A 72 -10.44 -4.89 -8.93
CA GLN A 72 -11.86 -4.80 -9.31
C GLN A 72 -12.14 -3.77 -10.40
N LEU A 73 -11.40 -2.66 -10.45
CA LEU A 73 -11.55 -1.64 -11.50
C LEU A 73 -11.00 -2.13 -12.84
N GLU A 74 -9.86 -2.82 -12.87
CA GLU A 74 -9.32 -3.47 -14.08
C GLU A 74 -10.25 -4.59 -14.60
N ALA A 75 -11.04 -5.20 -13.72
CA ALA A 75 -12.02 -6.23 -14.07
C ALA A 75 -13.36 -5.68 -14.60
N ILE A 76 -13.61 -4.37 -14.56
CA ILE A 76 -14.79 -3.77 -15.20
C ILE A 76 -14.46 -3.59 -16.70
N PRO A 77 -15.15 -4.28 -17.63
CA PRO A 77 -14.90 -4.09 -19.04
C PRO A 77 -15.21 -2.67 -19.48
N ASP A 78 -14.43 -2.10 -20.40
CA ASP A 78 -14.78 -0.83 -21.05
C ASP A 78 -16.16 -0.92 -21.72
N VAL A 79 -17.18 -0.34 -21.08
CA VAL A 79 -18.53 -0.17 -21.64
C VAL A 79 -18.58 1.08 -22.54
N GLY A 80 -17.48 1.40 -23.23
CA GLY A 80 -17.37 2.47 -24.23
C GLY A 80 -17.46 1.99 -25.68
N SER A 81 -17.15 0.73 -25.96
CA SER A 81 -16.96 0.22 -27.33
C SER A 81 -18.20 -0.43 -27.98
N ARG A 82 -19.30 0.34 -28.11
CA ARG A 82 -20.39 0.06 -29.10
C ARG A 82 -20.94 1.33 -29.76
N SER A 83 -20.08 2.04 -30.49
CA SER A 83 -20.54 2.87 -31.61
C SER A 83 -21.05 1.98 -32.75
N ASN A 84 -22.36 1.78 -32.85
CA ASN A 84 -22.99 1.11 -34.00
C ASN A 84 -24.27 1.85 -34.43
N SER A 85 -24.05 2.96 -35.14
CA SER A 85 -24.87 3.42 -36.26
C SER A 85 -23.92 3.42 -37.47
N PRO A 86 -24.32 3.10 -38.72
CA PRO A 86 -25.68 3.02 -39.30
C PRO A 86 -25.99 1.54 -39.69
N THR A 87 -26.94 1.12 -40.53
CA THR A 87 -27.78 1.68 -41.61
C THR A 87 -29.02 0.74 -41.68
N GLU A 88 -30.16 1.13 -42.25
CA GLU A 88 -30.51 2.40 -42.91
C GLU A 88 -31.35 3.31 -42.00
#